data_AF-E1JSN1-F1
#
_entry.id   AF-E1JSN1-F1
#
_cell.length_a   1.000
_cell.length_b   1.000
_cell.length_c   1.000
_cell.angle_alpha   90.00
_cell.angle_beta   90.00
_cell.angle_gamma   90.00
#
_symmetry.space_group_name_H-M   'P 1'
#
loop_
_entity.id
_entity.type
_entity.pdbx_description
1 polymer ?
#
loop_
_entity_poly.entity_id
_entity_poly.type
_entity_poly.pdbx_seq_one_letter_code
_entity_poly.pdbx_strand_id
1 'polypeptide(L)'
;MSRTGRNLKRSLLAVLAVIVLGVGALVWFGAWYYPALGLAGIPKDDYRRAMDIAVRGMTASEGLAFEDWDFMKFRQVERGGEAYAWGAARCRARDGSTSFYWVYLEWSKKRGQWLRNFSEELATPDDEIYFTRTSPGQFGRARLALGKILGQLAAHVREARGFGHNPQDLPSPGL
;
A
#
# COMPACT_ATOMS: atom_id res chain seq x y z
N MET A 1 -37.77 12.65 29.72
CA MET A 1 -37.07 11.64 28.87
C MET A 1 -37.02 10.32 29.62
N SER A 2 -37.61 9.25 29.07
CA SER A 2 -37.62 7.92 29.69
C SER A 2 -36.19 7.34 29.84
N ARG A 3 -35.96 6.47 30.82
CA ARG A 3 -34.68 5.76 31.01
C ARG A 3 -34.27 5.02 29.72
N THR A 4 -35.24 4.45 29.00
CA THR A 4 -35.07 3.81 27.69
C THR A 4 -34.54 4.78 26.64
N GLY A 5 -35.10 6.00 26.55
CA GLY A 5 -34.63 7.02 25.60
C GLY A 5 -33.23 7.55 25.92
N ARG A 6 -32.80 7.52 27.19
CA ARG A 6 -31.45 7.90 27.60
C ARG A 6 -30.43 6.81 27.26
N ASN A 7 -30.79 5.55 27.44
CA ASN A 7 -29.93 4.41 27.11
C ASN A 7 -29.75 4.27 25.60
N LEU A 8 -30.82 4.42 24.81
CA LEU A 8 -30.74 4.40 23.34
C LEU A 8 -29.80 5.50 22.81
N LYS A 9 -29.91 6.72 23.34
CA LYS A 9 -29.00 7.83 22.97
C LYS A 9 -27.54 7.52 23.30
N ARG A 10 -27.27 6.94 24.47
CA ARG A 10 -25.90 6.55 24.85
C ARG A 10 -25.34 5.46 23.93
N SER A 11 -26.15 4.46 23.59
CA SER A 11 -25.76 3.41 22.64
C SER A 11 -25.46 3.97 21.26
N LEU A 12 -26.31 4.86 20.74
CA LEU A 12 -26.09 5.51 19.45
C LEU A 12 -24.81 6.36 19.44
N LEU A 13 -24.57 7.12 20.51
CA LEU A 13 -23.33 7.89 20.67
C LEU A 13 -22.10 6.99 20.75
N ALA A 14 -22.19 5.86 21.45
CA ALA A 14 -21.10 4.88 21.52
C ALA A 14 -20.79 4.29 20.13
N VAL A 15 -21.83 3.89 19.38
CA VAL A 15 -21.66 3.40 18.00
C VAL A 15 -21.03 4.46 17.11
N LEU A 16 -21.52 5.70 17.18
CA LEU A 16 -20.95 6.81 16.41
C LEU A 16 -19.47 7.06 16.77
N ALA A 17 -19.13 7.03 18.05
CA ALA A 17 -17.75 7.19 18.50
C ALA A 17 -16.84 6.08 17.96
N VAL A 18 -17.28 4.82 17.97
CA VAL A 18 -16.53 3.70 17.38
C VAL A 18 -16.32 3.90 15.88
N ILE A 19 -17.34 4.36 15.15
CA ILE A 19 -17.23 4.65 13.71
C ILE A 19 -16.21 5.76 13.45
N VAL A 20 -16.30 6.88 14.18
CA VAL A 20 -15.38 8.01 14.02
C VAL A 20 -13.93 7.58 14.33
N LEU A 21 -13.73 6.83 15.40
CA LEU A 21 -12.42 6.29 15.75
C LEU A 21 -11.90 5.32 14.67
N GLY A 22 -12.76 4.46 14.13
CA GLY A 22 -12.42 3.54 13.05
C GLY A 22 -11.98 4.26 11.78
N VAL A 23 -12.74 5.28 11.34
CA VAL A 23 -12.37 6.10 10.18
C VAL A 23 -11.07 6.87 10.44
N GLY A 24 -10.92 7.46 11.63
CA GLY A 24 -9.69 8.15 12.02
C GLY A 24 -8.46 7.23 11.98
N ALA A 25 -8.60 6.00 12.49
CA ALA A 25 -7.54 5.00 12.44
C ALA A 25 -7.18 4.58 11.01
N LEU A 26 -8.17 4.41 10.13
CA LEU A 26 -7.94 4.10 8.71
C LEU A 26 -7.18 5.23 7.99
N VAL A 27 -7.58 6.48 8.22
CA VAL A 27 -6.91 7.65 7.62
C VAL A 27 -5.48 7.78 8.14
N TRP A 28 -5.27 7.64 9.44
CA TRP A 28 -3.93 7.64 10.03
C TRP A 28 -3.07 6.52 9.47
N PHE A 29 -3.60 5.31 9.39
CA PHE A 29 -2.88 4.16 8.88
C PHE A 29 -2.47 4.37 7.42
N GLY A 30 -3.42 4.73 6.55
CA GLY A 30 -3.19 4.87 5.11
C GLY A 30 -2.37 6.10 4.71
N ALA A 31 -2.52 7.24 5.39
CA ALA A 31 -1.87 8.49 4.99
C ALA A 31 -0.55 8.80 5.72
N TRP A 32 -0.33 8.18 6.88
CA TRP A 32 0.82 8.48 7.75
C TRP A 32 1.66 7.26 8.08
N TYR A 33 1.05 6.20 8.62
CA TYR A 33 1.82 5.05 9.12
C TYR A 33 2.37 4.17 7.98
N TYR A 34 1.49 3.63 7.14
CA TYR A 34 1.86 2.69 6.09
C TYR A 34 2.81 3.28 5.04
N PRO A 35 2.60 4.51 4.52
CA PRO A 35 3.52 5.09 3.53
C PRO A 35 4.97 5.15 4.00
N ALA A 36 5.19 5.39 5.29
CA ALA A 36 6.51 5.55 5.91
C ALA A 36 7.15 4.24 6.38
N LEU A 37 6.39 3.14 6.42
CA LEU A 37 6.78 1.90 7.08
C LEU A 37 8.11 1.35 6.56
N GLY A 38 9.12 1.19 7.41
CA GLY A 38 10.45 0.69 6.97
C GLY A 38 11.25 1.66 6.09
N LEU A 39 10.73 2.85 5.78
CA LEU A 39 11.38 3.86 4.94
C LEU A 39 11.90 5.06 5.72
N ALA A 40 11.46 5.22 6.97
CA ALA A 40 11.91 6.28 7.86
C ALA A 40 13.42 6.20 8.11
N GLY A 41 14.10 7.35 8.05
CA GLY A 41 15.54 7.46 8.29
C GLY A 41 16.43 7.10 7.09
N ILE A 42 15.86 6.62 5.98
CA ILE A 42 16.63 6.41 4.74
C ILE A 42 16.94 7.78 4.10
N PRO A 43 18.21 8.09 3.81
CA PRO A 43 18.60 9.33 3.15
C PRO A 43 17.94 9.51 1.78
N LYS A 44 17.77 10.76 1.36
CA LYS A 44 17.27 11.10 0.01
C LYS A 44 18.09 10.43 -1.10
N ASP A 45 19.39 10.29 -0.91
CA ASP A 45 20.27 9.77 -1.98
C ASP A 45 20.30 8.24 -2.01
N ASP A 46 19.73 7.57 -1.00
CA ASP A 46 19.66 6.10 -0.89
C ASP A 46 18.31 5.54 -1.38
N TYR A 47 17.86 6.07 -2.52
CA TYR A 47 16.57 5.71 -3.13
C TYR A 47 16.48 4.23 -3.51
N ARG A 48 17.60 3.59 -3.88
CA ARG A 48 17.62 2.16 -4.24
C ARG A 48 17.23 1.29 -3.06
N ARG A 49 17.81 1.56 -1.88
CA ARG A 49 17.43 0.86 -0.65
C ARG A 49 15.97 1.09 -0.30
N ALA A 50 15.47 2.32 -0.44
CA ALA A 50 14.06 2.62 -0.21
C ALA A 50 13.14 1.80 -1.13
N MET A 51 13.48 1.74 -2.43
CA MET A 51 12.74 0.95 -3.43
C MET A 51 12.77 -0.54 -3.11
N ASP A 52 13.93 -1.10 -2.75
CA ASP A 52 14.09 -2.52 -2.40
C ASP A 52 13.28 -2.90 -1.16
N ILE A 53 13.27 -2.03 -0.14
CA ILE A 53 12.46 -2.26 1.06
C ILE A 53 10.97 -2.23 0.72
N ALA A 54 10.55 -1.24 -0.06
CA ALA A 54 9.16 -1.11 -0.45
C ALA A 54 8.69 -2.33 -1.27
N VAL A 55 9.42 -2.71 -2.32
CA VAL A 55 9.01 -3.83 -3.18
C VAL A 55 8.96 -5.15 -2.44
N ARG A 56 9.93 -5.43 -1.56
CA ARG A 56 9.98 -6.68 -0.81
C ARG A 56 8.86 -6.76 0.22
N GLY A 57 8.57 -5.66 0.91
CA GLY A 57 7.44 -5.56 1.82
C GLY A 57 6.11 -5.87 1.12
N MET A 58 5.88 -5.23 -0.02
CA MET A 58 4.63 -5.37 -0.78
C MET A 58 4.50 -6.77 -1.38
N THR A 59 5.51 -7.25 -2.09
CA THR A 59 5.49 -8.59 -2.73
C THR A 59 5.29 -9.70 -1.71
N ALA A 60 5.97 -9.64 -0.56
CA ALA A 60 5.79 -10.62 0.51
C ALA A 60 4.34 -10.61 1.06
N SER A 61 3.72 -9.43 1.18
CA SER A 61 2.33 -9.30 1.65
C SER A 61 1.30 -9.92 0.69
N GLU A 62 1.68 -10.12 -0.56
CA GLU A 62 0.87 -10.71 -1.63
C GLU A 62 1.29 -12.15 -1.94
N GLY A 63 2.26 -12.70 -1.19
CA GLY A 63 2.76 -14.05 -1.38
C GLY A 63 3.61 -14.22 -2.64
N LEU A 64 4.15 -13.12 -3.17
CA LEU A 64 5.04 -13.07 -4.32
C LEU A 64 6.50 -12.98 -3.86
N ALA A 65 7.40 -13.56 -4.65
CA ALA A 65 8.84 -13.40 -4.45
C ALA A 65 9.38 -12.36 -5.44
N PHE A 66 10.04 -11.33 -4.92
CA PHE A 66 10.79 -10.37 -5.74
C PHE A 66 12.00 -11.05 -6.40
N GLU A 67 12.10 -10.96 -7.73
CA GLU A 67 13.22 -11.51 -8.51
C GLU A 67 14.24 -10.40 -8.81
N ASP A 68 13.84 -9.40 -9.59
CA ASP A 68 14.69 -8.28 -10.01
C ASP A 68 13.86 -7.05 -10.42
N TRP A 69 14.57 -5.95 -10.68
CA TRP A 69 13.98 -4.73 -11.26
C TRP A 69 14.02 -4.79 -12.79
N ASP A 70 12.92 -4.40 -13.43
CA ASP A 70 12.91 -4.07 -14.86
C ASP A 70 13.66 -2.75 -15.06
N PHE A 71 14.95 -2.86 -15.40
CA PHE A 71 15.89 -1.75 -15.59
C PHE A 71 15.39 -0.67 -16.56
N MET A 72 14.54 -1.02 -17.53
CA MET A 72 14.02 -0.04 -18.50
C MET A 72 13.07 0.97 -17.84
N LYS A 73 12.45 0.60 -16.72
CA LYS A 73 11.40 1.37 -16.06
C LYS A 73 11.85 2.02 -14.75
N PHE A 74 13.06 1.71 -14.29
CA PHE A 74 13.63 2.28 -13.08
C PHE A 74 14.16 3.70 -13.32
N ARG A 75 13.67 4.67 -12.53
CA ARG A 75 14.03 6.09 -12.65
C ARG A 75 14.04 6.76 -11.29
N GLN A 76 14.95 7.71 -11.13
CA GLN A 76 14.96 8.70 -10.06
C GLN A 76 14.94 10.09 -10.69
N VAL A 77 14.12 10.98 -10.15
CA VAL A 77 14.09 12.39 -10.52
C VAL A 77 14.12 13.23 -9.27
N GLU A 78 15.06 14.17 -9.22
CA GLU A 78 15.10 15.19 -8.18
C GLU A 78 14.46 16.48 -8.66
N ARG A 79 13.66 17.11 -7.80
CA ARG A 79 13.03 18.40 -8.10
C ARG A 79 13.10 19.31 -6.88
N GLY A 80 14.12 20.16 -6.87
CA GLY A 80 14.38 21.07 -5.75
C GLY A 80 14.73 20.28 -4.49
N GLY A 81 13.90 20.37 -3.46
CA GLY A 81 14.09 19.66 -2.20
C GLY A 81 13.49 18.25 -2.15
N GLU A 82 12.77 17.82 -3.18
CA GLU A 82 12.07 16.54 -3.22
C GLU A 82 12.78 15.57 -4.17
N ALA A 83 12.59 14.27 -3.95
CA ALA A 83 13.01 13.24 -4.89
C ALA A 83 11.87 12.26 -5.16
N TYR A 84 11.83 11.73 -6.37
CA TYR A 84 10.84 10.75 -6.82
C TYR A 84 11.59 9.55 -7.37
N ALA A 85 11.18 8.35 -6.98
CA ALA A 85 11.74 7.12 -7.48
C ALA A 85 10.63 6.18 -7.91
N TRP A 86 10.79 5.53 -9.06
CA TRP A 86 9.84 4.51 -9.50
C TRP A 86 10.50 3.43 -10.32
N GLY A 87 9.81 2.29 -10.43
CA GLY A 87 10.25 1.15 -11.21
C GLY A 87 9.17 0.08 -11.30
N ALA A 88 9.35 -0.84 -12.24
CA ALA A 88 8.60 -2.09 -12.25
C ALA A 88 9.51 -3.20 -11.74
N ALA A 89 9.00 -4.00 -10.82
CA ALA A 89 9.65 -5.16 -10.27
C ALA A 89 9.07 -6.41 -10.89
N ARG A 90 9.92 -7.37 -11.26
CA ARG A 90 9.50 -8.71 -11.65
C ARG A 90 9.32 -9.56 -10.41
N CYS A 91 8.21 -10.30 -10.37
CA CYS A 91 7.84 -11.09 -9.22
C CYS A 91 7.38 -12.50 -9.64
N ARG A 92 7.63 -13.48 -8.77
CA ARG A 92 7.21 -14.86 -8.93
C ARG A 92 6.05 -15.18 -8.00
N ALA A 93 4.93 -15.63 -8.56
CA ALA A 93 3.83 -16.16 -7.78
C ALA A 93 4.09 -17.62 -7.37
N ARG A 94 3.34 -18.11 -6.38
CA ARG A 94 3.47 -19.49 -5.86
C ARG A 94 3.14 -20.57 -6.89
N ASP A 95 2.31 -20.25 -7.86
CA ASP A 95 1.96 -21.13 -8.98
C ASP A 95 3.01 -21.11 -10.11
N GLY A 96 4.09 -20.35 -9.95
CA GLY A 96 5.16 -20.21 -10.93
C GLY A 96 4.93 -19.14 -11.98
N SER A 97 3.78 -18.44 -11.98
CA SER A 97 3.51 -17.33 -12.92
C SER A 97 4.36 -16.09 -12.62
N THR A 98 4.59 -15.27 -13.65
CA THR A 98 5.31 -13.98 -13.52
C THR A 98 4.28 -12.87 -13.36
N SER A 99 4.41 -12.09 -12.29
CA SER A 99 3.70 -10.83 -12.10
C SER A 99 4.70 -9.68 -12.14
N PHE A 100 4.23 -8.48 -12.45
CA PHE A 100 5.04 -7.27 -12.37
C PHE A 100 4.42 -6.28 -11.39
N TYR A 101 5.21 -5.67 -10.53
CA TYR A 101 4.75 -4.66 -9.56
C TYR A 101 5.31 -3.30 -9.90
N TRP A 102 4.46 -2.31 -10.05
CA TRP A 102 4.88 -0.92 -10.10
C TRP A 102 5.09 -0.39 -8.69
N VAL A 103 6.24 0.24 -8.47
CA VAL A 103 6.59 0.88 -7.20
C VAL A 103 6.88 2.35 -7.48
N TYR A 104 6.25 3.25 -6.72
CA TYR A 104 6.50 4.69 -6.76
C TYR A 104 6.64 5.25 -5.35
N LEU A 105 7.79 5.85 -5.11
CA LEU A 105 8.17 6.48 -3.86
C LEU A 105 8.44 7.98 -4.05
N GLU A 106 8.15 8.73 -3.01
CA GLU A 106 8.49 10.15 -2.90
C GLU A 106 9.29 10.40 -1.63
N TRP A 107 10.44 11.04 -1.76
CA TRP A 107 11.15 11.62 -0.64
C TRP A 107 10.67 13.04 -0.44
N SER A 108 10.04 13.30 0.71
CA SER A 108 9.50 14.62 0.99
C SER A 108 10.36 15.42 1.94
N LYS A 109 10.72 16.66 1.56
CA LYS A 109 11.43 17.59 2.45
C LYS A 109 10.59 17.93 3.68
N LYS A 110 9.27 17.96 3.54
CA LYS A 110 8.34 18.26 4.65
C LYS A 110 8.37 17.19 5.73
N ARG A 111 8.55 15.92 5.34
CA ARG A 111 8.57 14.78 6.26
C ARG A 111 9.97 14.25 6.54
N GLY A 112 10.97 14.67 5.76
CA GLY A 112 12.37 14.23 5.89
C GLY A 112 12.57 12.74 5.62
N GLN A 113 11.72 12.11 4.79
CA GLN A 113 11.73 10.65 4.58
C GLN A 113 11.06 10.25 3.27
N TRP A 114 11.35 9.02 2.84
CA TRP A 114 10.66 8.33 1.75
C TRP A 114 9.25 7.88 2.15
N LEU A 115 8.31 7.96 1.21
CA LEU A 115 6.92 7.57 1.36
C LEU A 115 6.48 6.73 0.16
N ARG A 116 5.78 5.62 0.42
CA ARG A 116 5.02 4.89 -0.61
C ARG A 116 3.78 5.68 -0.97
N ASN A 117 3.78 6.27 -2.16
CA ASN A 117 2.64 7.07 -2.62
C ASN A 117 1.72 6.27 -3.55
N PHE A 118 2.29 5.39 -4.38
CA PHE A 118 1.52 4.55 -5.28
C PHE A 118 2.29 3.28 -5.58
N SER A 119 1.67 2.12 -5.43
CA SER A 119 2.27 0.85 -5.80
C SER A 119 1.18 -0.16 -6.08
N GLU A 120 1.32 -0.90 -7.17
CA GLU A 120 0.27 -1.79 -7.66
C GLU A 120 0.85 -2.88 -8.56
N GLU A 121 0.23 -4.06 -8.55
CA GLU A 121 0.48 -5.06 -9.57
C GLU A 121 0.05 -4.53 -10.95
N LEU A 122 0.92 -4.69 -11.95
CA LEU A 122 0.67 -4.30 -13.32
C LEU A 122 -0.15 -5.39 -14.03
N ALA A 123 -1.22 -4.95 -14.71
CA ALA A 123 -2.09 -5.82 -15.50
C ALA A 123 -2.62 -7.00 -14.67
N THR A 124 -3.23 -6.68 -13.53
CA THR A 124 -3.89 -7.72 -12.73
C THR A 124 -4.99 -8.39 -13.56
N PRO A 125 -5.23 -9.70 -13.40
CA PRO A 125 -6.34 -10.36 -14.10
C PRO A 125 -7.70 -9.68 -13.85
N ASP A 126 -7.85 -9.02 -12.71
CA ASP A 126 -9.04 -8.24 -12.36
C ASP A 126 -9.20 -6.95 -13.18
N ASP A 127 -8.12 -6.42 -13.78
CA ASP A 127 -8.18 -5.21 -14.62
C ASP A 127 -8.95 -5.47 -15.93
N GLU A 128 -8.92 -6.69 -16.47
CA GLU A 128 -9.71 -7.08 -17.66
C GLU A 128 -11.23 -7.03 -17.39
N ILE A 129 -11.65 -7.26 -16.14
CA ILE A 129 -13.06 -7.31 -15.74
C ILE A 129 -13.72 -5.93 -15.85
N TYR A 130 -12.96 -4.84 -15.64
CA TYR A 130 -13.45 -3.47 -15.82
C TYR A 130 -13.77 -3.13 -17.28
N PHE A 131 -13.23 -3.89 -18.24
CA PHE A 131 -13.35 -3.63 -19.68
C PHE A 131 -14.34 -4.53 -20.41
N THR A 132 -15.17 -5.31 -19.70
CA THR A 132 -16.31 -5.97 -20.33
C THR A 132 -17.27 -4.93 -20.91
N ARG A 133 -17.17 -4.71 -22.23
CA ARG A 133 -17.98 -3.77 -23.01
C ARG A 133 -19.49 -4.06 -22.93
N THR A 134 -19.88 -5.23 -22.44
CA THR A 134 -21.24 -5.77 -22.61
C THR A 134 -22.17 -5.69 -21.40
N SER A 135 -21.72 -5.68 -20.13
CA SER A 135 -22.57 -5.22 -18.99
C SER A 135 -21.87 -5.32 -17.62
N PRO A 136 -21.38 -4.21 -17.06
CA PRO A 136 -21.31 -4.06 -15.61
C PRO A 136 -22.18 -2.85 -15.24
N GLY A 137 -23.39 -3.11 -14.73
CA GLY A 137 -24.22 -2.08 -14.12
C GLY A 137 -23.44 -1.33 -13.02
N GLN A 138 -23.79 -0.07 -12.77
CA GLN A 138 -23.03 0.83 -11.87
C GLN A 138 -22.75 0.21 -10.49
N PHE A 139 -23.68 -0.59 -9.97
CA PHE A 139 -23.52 -1.29 -8.70
C PHE A 139 -22.43 -2.37 -8.72
N GLY A 140 -22.29 -3.10 -9.82
CA GLY A 140 -21.23 -4.09 -10.00
C GLY A 140 -19.84 -3.44 -10.01
N ARG A 141 -19.71 -2.31 -10.72
CA ARG A 141 -18.47 -1.52 -10.74
C ARG A 141 -18.12 -0.97 -9.36
N ALA A 142 -19.11 -0.46 -8.64
CA ALA A 142 -18.92 0.03 -7.27
C ALA A 142 -18.47 -1.10 -6.33
N ARG A 143 -19.09 -2.29 -6.41
CA ARG A 143 -18.69 -3.46 -5.61
C ARG A 143 -17.25 -3.90 -5.91
N LEU A 144 -16.85 -3.92 -7.18
CA LEU A 144 -15.49 -4.27 -7.58
C LEU A 144 -14.47 -3.25 -7.09
N ALA A 145 -14.74 -1.95 -7.27
CA ALA A 145 -13.89 -0.88 -6.77
C ALA A 145 -13.71 -0.95 -5.25
N LEU A 146 -14.81 -1.18 -4.51
CA LEU A 146 -14.74 -1.40 -3.07
C LEU A 146 -13.92 -2.65 -2.70
N GLY A 147 -14.09 -3.75 -3.45
CA GLY A 147 -13.30 -4.96 -3.29
C GLY A 147 -11.80 -4.71 -3.45
N LYS A 148 -11.40 -3.98 -4.50
CA LYS A 148 -10.02 -3.61 -4.78
C LYS A 148 -9.41 -2.75 -3.67
N ILE A 149 -10.14 -1.73 -3.21
CA ILE A 149 -9.71 -0.86 -2.10
C ILE A 149 -9.53 -1.69 -0.80
N LEU A 150 -10.47 -2.58 -0.50
CA LEU A 150 -10.39 -3.45 0.67
C LEU A 150 -9.23 -4.46 0.55
N GLY A 151 -8.98 -4.99 -0.65
CA GLY A 151 -7.86 -5.88 -0.95
C GLY A 151 -6.51 -5.20 -0.73
N GLN A 152 -6.34 -3.99 -1.27
CA GLN A 152 -5.15 -3.16 -1.06
C GLN A 152 -4.94 -2.84 0.42
N LEU A 153 -6.00 -2.43 1.13
CA LEU A 153 -5.92 -2.20 2.58
C LEU A 153 -5.50 -3.46 3.33
N ALA A 154 -6.05 -4.63 2.96
CA ALA A 154 -5.67 -5.89 3.57
C ALA A 154 -4.20 -6.24 3.30
N ALA A 155 -3.69 -6.00 2.09
CA ALA A 155 -2.27 -6.17 1.75
C ALA A 155 -1.39 -5.26 2.60
N HIS A 156 -1.73 -3.97 2.70
CA HIS A 156 -1.01 -3.00 3.53
C HIS A 156 -0.97 -3.42 5.02
N VAL A 157 -2.07 -3.95 5.55
CA VAL A 157 -2.13 -4.48 6.92
C VAL A 157 -1.26 -5.73 7.08
N ARG A 158 -1.22 -6.63 6.08
CA ARG A 158 -0.34 -7.80 6.10
C ARG A 158 1.13 -7.40 6.07
N GLU A 159 1.51 -6.45 5.22
CA GLU A 159 2.86 -5.88 5.20
C GLU A 159 3.22 -5.28 6.57
N ALA A 160 2.36 -4.40 7.10
CA ALA A 160 2.55 -3.78 8.42
C ALA A 160 2.76 -4.81 9.54
N ARG A 161 1.97 -5.89 9.53
CA ARG A 161 2.16 -7.00 10.48
C ARG A 161 3.48 -7.70 10.26
N GLY A 162 3.86 -8.01 9.02
CA GLY A 162 5.15 -8.64 8.69
C GLY A 162 6.34 -7.85 9.22
N PHE A 163 6.36 -6.53 8.97
CA PHE A 163 7.39 -5.63 9.50
C PHE A 163 7.44 -5.60 11.03
N GLY A 164 6.29 -5.66 11.71
CA GLY A 164 6.23 -5.69 13.17
C GLY A 164 6.79 -6.99 13.78
N HIS A 165 6.76 -8.11 13.05
CA HIS A 165 7.26 -9.39 13.54
C HIS A 165 8.75 -9.57 13.23
N ASN A 166 9.23 -9.20 12.04
CA ASN A 166 10.64 -9.34 11.64
C ASN A 166 11.17 -8.05 10.96
N PRO A 167 11.63 -7.06 11.75
CA PRO A 167 12.23 -5.83 11.21
C PRO A 167 13.57 -6.08 10.47
N GLN A 168 14.21 -7.22 10.72
CA GLN A 168 15.56 -7.56 10.24
C GLN A 168 15.59 -8.46 8.99
N ASP A 169 14.44 -8.97 8.53
CA ASP A 169 14.34 -9.83 7.34
C ASP A 169 14.22 -9.05 6.03
N LEU A 170 14.46 -7.74 6.05
CA LEU A 170 14.81 -7.02 4.84
C LEU A 170 16.20 -7.51 4.44
N PRO A 171 16.35 -8.30 3.36
CA PRO A 171 17.66 -8.76 2.95
C PRO A 171 18.53 -7.52 2.76
N SER A 172 19.64 -7.51 3.49
CA SER A 172 20.68 -6.51 3.32
C SER A 172 21.02 -6.44 1.83
N PRO A 173 21.27 -5.25 1.27
CA PRO A 173 21.77 -5.15 -0.09
C PRO A 173 23.04 -6.01 -0.16
N GLY A 174 22.92 -7.18 -0.79
CA GLY A 174 24.07 -7.98 -1.17
C GLY A 174 24.90 -7.10 -2.09
N LEU A 175 26.18 -6.96 -1.74
CA LEU A 175 27.23 -6.25 -2.47
C LEU A 175 27.14 -6.46 -3.99
#